data_AF-A0A2E5P3D2-F1
#
_entry.id   AF-A0A2E5P3D2-F1
#
_cell.length_a   1.000
_cell.length_b   1.000
_cell.length_c   1.000
_cell.angle_alpha   90.00
_cell.angle_beta   90.00
_cell.angle_gamma   90.00
#
_symmetry.space_group_name_H-M   'P 1'
#
loop_
_entity.id
_entity.type
_entity.pdbx_description
1 polymer ?
#
loop_
_entity_poly.entity_id
_entity_poly.type
_entity_poly.pdbx_seq_one_letter_code
_entity_poly.pdbx_strand_id
1 'polypeptide(L)'
;MIVGNPANRLGWWRTSACALLLVVGVGPACGSEPVTDPVRATTCAELVDAGRATAEEVLDRLADRTLVDLEVEHPGRPFADLDPVLRRDVFAARAADLGCGETELADLACTAFQGLSHQAHGDLARAYLTPYFTACD
;
A
#
# COMPACT_ATOMS: atom_id res chain seq x y z
N MET A 1 39.27 38.88 30.56
CA MET A 1 39.14 40.14 29.80
C MET A 1 38.15 39.92 28.67
N ILE A 2 37.14 40.77 28.62
CA ILE A 2 36.17 40.94 27.51
C ILE A 2 36.86 41.73 26.38
N VAL A 3 36.22 41.76 25.20
CA VAL A 3 36.46 42.55 23.96
C VAL A 3 37.05 41.66 22.85
N GLY A 4 36.40 41.47 21.70
CA GLY A 4 35.14 41.96 21.17
C GLY A 4 34.99 41.48 19.72
N ASN A 5 33.78 41.08 19.32
CA ASN A 5 33.34 41.03 17.91
C ASN A 5 32.97 42.49 17.52
N PRO A 6 33.03 42.95 16.26
CA PRO A 6 32.20 42.38 15.19
C PRO A 6 32.77 42.44 13.75
N ALA A 7 32.12 41.65 12.89
CA ALA A 7 31.56 42.09 11.61
C ALA A 7 32.24 41.65 10.26
N ASN A 8 31.41 40.99 9.44
CA ASN A 8 31.34 40.93 7.96
C ASN A 8 32.35 40.14 7.12
N ARG A 9 31.98 38.89 6.80
CA ARG A 9 31.78 38.39 5.42
C ARG A 9 30.56 37.43 5.44
N LEU A 10 29.35 37.84 5.06
CA LEU A 10 28.78 37.77 3.70
C LEU A 10 29.04 36.40 3.06
N GLY A 11 28.09 35.51 2.77
CA GLY A 11 26.64 35.46 2.85
C GLY A 11 26.22 34.10 2.25
N TRP A 12 25.23 33.41 2.80
CA TRP A 12 24.02 33.02 2.08
C TRP A 12 23.06 32.33 3.07
N TRP A 13 22.44 33.11 3.93
CA TRP A 13 21.15 32.74 4.51
C TRP A 13 20.09 33.25 3.54
N ARG A 14 19.41 32.34 2.84
CA ARG A 14 18.07 32.61 2.34
C ARG A 14 17.11 31.74 3.14
N THR A 15 16.62 32.34 4.21
CA THR A 15 15.34 32.06 4.81
C THR A 15 14.28 32.01 3.72
N SER A 16 13.76 30.83 3.41
CA SER A 16 12.47 30.70 2.74
C SER A 16 11.42 30.47 3.81
N ALA A 17 10.87 31.58 4.30
CA ALA A 17 9.55 31.57 4.90
C ALA A 17 8.55 31.20 3.79
N CYS A 18 8.11 29.94 3.74
CA CYS A 18 6.91 29.61 2.99
C CYS A 18 5.72 30.04 3.84
N ALA A 19 5.16 31.16 3.41
CA ALA A 19 3.86 31.65 3.83
C ALA A 19 2.83 30.51 3.85
N LEU A 20 1.99 30.54 4.89
CA LEU A 20 0.70 29.87 4.92
C LEU A 20 -0.09 30.27 3.67
N LEU A 21 -0.09 29.37 2.69
CA LEU A 21 -1.03 29.39 1.58
C LEU A 21 -1.81 28.09 1.69
N LEU A 22 -3.01 28.21 2.26
CA LEU A 22 -4.08 27.23 2.13
C LEU A 22 -4.38 27.09 0.63
N VAL A 23 -3.77 26.10 0.00
CA VAL A 23 -4.15 25.62 -1.32
C VAL A 23 -4.53 24.17 -1.13
N VAL A 24 -5.84 23.90 -1.22
CA VAL A 24 -6.34 22.56 -1.53
C VAL A 24 -5.82 22.23 -2.91
N GLY A 25 -4.69 21.54 -2.94
CA GLY A 25 -3.98 21.13 -4.14
C GLY A 25 -3.47 19.72 -3.93
N VAL A 26 -4.08 18.79 -4.66
CA VAL A 26 -3.56 17.44 -4.90
C VAL A 26 -2.17 17.64 -5.55
N GLY A 27 -1.13 17.64 -4.73
CA GLY A 27 0.24 17.61 -5.19
C GLY A 27 0.63 16.17 -5.53
N PRO A 28 1.59 15.95 -6.46
CA PRO A 28 2.23 14.65 -6.54
C PRO A 28 2.94 14.46 -5.20
N ALA A 29 2.46 13.50 -4.40
CA ALA A 29 3.10 13.21 -3.13
C ALA A 29 4.57 12.87 -3.43
N CYS A 30 5.50 13.66 -2.89
CA CYS A 30 6.84 13.15 -2.61
C CYS A 30 6.60 11.97 -1.67
N GLY A 31 6.50 10.78 -2.26
CA GLY A 31 5.87 9.62 -1.66
C GLY A 31 6.54 9.30 -0.34
N SER A 32 5.77 9.41 0.74
CA SER A 32 6.03 8.61 1.91
C SER A 32 6.22 7.16 1.46
N GLU A 33 7.18 6.45 2.04
CA GLU A 33 7.32 5.02 1.77
C GLU A 33 5.96 4.34 1.92
N PRO A 34 5.49 3.56 0.93
CA PRO A 34 4.18 2.95 0.98
C PRO A 34 4.07 2.07 2.23
N VAL A 35 2.96 2.19 2.94
CA VAL A 35 2.69 1.37 4.12
C VAL A 35 2.37 -0.04 3.64
N THR A 36 3.26 -1.00 3.90
CA THR A 36 3.09 -2.40 3.49
C THR A 36 2.62 -3.32 4.62
N ASP A 37 2.81 -2.91 5.88
CA ASP A 37 2.35 -3.66 7.05
C ASP A 37 1.02 -3.09 7.57
N PRO A 38 -0.09 -3.85 7.58
CA PRO A 38 -1.39 -3.37 8.05
C PRO A 38 -1.35 -2.85 9.49
N VAL A 39 -0.48 -3.37 10.35
CA VAL A 39 -0.37 -2.91 11.75
C VAL A 39 0.09 -1.44 11.83
N ARG A 40 0.84 -0.98 10.84
CA ARG A 40 1.39 0.38 10.80
C ARG A 40 0.44 1.41 10.19
N ALA A 41 -0.64 0.97 9.52
CA ALA A 41 -1.59 1.88 8.90
C ALA A 41 -2.26 2.76 9.94
N THR A 42 -2.30 4.07 9.71
CA THR A 42 -2.95 5.07 10.56
C THR A 42 -4.22 5.64 9.95
N THR A 43 -4.49 5.32 8.69
CA THR A 43 -5.69 5.70 7.94
C THR A 43 -6.24 4.52 7.14
N CYS A 44 -7.49 4.59 6.72
CA CYS A 44 -8.11 3.57 5.87
C CYS A 44 -7.42 3.45 4.51
N ALA A 45 -6.91 4.56 3.97
CA ALA A 45 -6.12 4.57 2.73
C ALA A 45 -4.78 3.83 2.91
N GLU A 46 -4.04 4.11 3.98
CA GLU A 46 -2.79 3.38 4.28
C GLU A 46 -3.03 1.88 4.54
N LEU A 47 -4.19 1.52 5.09
CA LEU A 47 -4.56 0.12 5.28
C LEU A 47 -4.81 -0.55 3.92
N VAL A 48 -5.47 0.14 2.99
CA VAL A 48 -5.66 -0.36 1.62
C VAL A 48 -4.34 -0.45 0.85
N ASP A 49 -3.41 0.49 1.04
CA ASP A 49 -2.06 0.41 0.46
C ASP A 49 -1.30 -0.83 0.95
N ALA A 50 -1.42 -1.17 2.24
CA ALA A 50 -0.88 -2.42 2.77
C ALA A 50 -1.55 -3.66 2.15
N GLY A 51 -2.87 -3.57 1.90
CA GLY A 51 -3.62 -4.59 1.18
C GLY A 51 -3.15 -4.77 -0.26
N ARG A 52 -2.84 -3.66 -0.96
CA ARG A 52 -2.28 -3.68 -2.31
C ARG A 52 -0.92 -4.37 -2.32
N ALA A 53 -0.02 -4.01 -1.40
CA ALA A 53 1.29 -4.66 -1.29
C ALA A 53 1.17 -6.18 -1.02
N THR A 54 0.20 -6.57 -0.20
CA THR A 54 -0.15 -7.99 0.05
C THR A 54 -0.62 -8.67 -1.24
N ALA A 55 -1.45 -8.01 -2.04
CA ALA A 55 -1.92 -8.54 -3.32
C ALA A 55 -0.77 -8.69 -4.34
N GLU A 56 0.17 -7.72 -4.40
CA GLU A 56 1.38 -7.79 -5.21
C GLU A 56 2.26 -9.00 -4.81
N GLU A 57 2.46 -9.23 -3.50
CA GLU A 57 3.19 -10.40 -3.02
C GLU A 57 2.49 -11.72 -3.39
N VAL A 58 1.16 -11.77 -3.30
CA VAL A 58 0.39 -12.94 -3.73
C VAL A 58 0.58 -13.19 -5.23
N LEU A 59 0.56 -12.14 -6.06
CA LEU A 59 0.80 -12.27 -7.49
C LEU A 59 2.20 -12.82 -7.79
N ASP A 60 3.23 -12.31 -7.11
CA ASP A 60 4.60 -12.79 -7.26
C ASP A 60 4.75 -14.26 -6.88
N ARG A 61 4.08 -14.71 -5.81
CA ARG A 61 4.07 -16.13 -5.41
C ARG A 61 3.38 -17.04 -6.40
N LEU A 62 2.41 -16.53 -7.16
CA LEU A 62 1.63 -17.29 -8.14
C LEU A 62 2.21 -17.22 -9.56
N ALA A 63 3.12 -16.29 -9.85
CA ALA A 63 3.54 -15.94 -11.21
C ALA A 63 4.04 -17.13 -12.03
N ASP A 64 4.85 -18.00 -11.41
CA ASP A 64 5.48 -19.17 -12.04
C ASP A 64 4.85 -20.50 -11.60
N ARG A 65 3.63 -20.44 -11.06
CA ARG A 65 2.95 -21.61 -10.48
C ARG A 65 1.70 -21.96 -11.26
N THR A 66 1.40 -23.25 -11.33
CA THR A 66 0.12 -23.75 -11.81
C THR A 66 -0.73 -24.24 -10.65
N LEU A 67 -2.05 -24.34 -10.88
CA LEU A 67 -2.96 -24.93 -9.88
C LEU A 67 -2.56 -26.37 -9.53
N VAL A 68 -2.01 -27.11 -10.49
CA VAL A 68 -1.54 -28.49 -10.29
C VAL A 68 -0.35 -28.52 -9.33
N ASP A 69 0.61 -27.59 -9.47
CA ASP A 69 1.77 -27.52 -8.57
C ASP A 69 1.33 -27.27 -7.13
N LEU A 70 0.38 -26.34 -6.95
CA LEU A 70 -0.19 -26.01 -5.65
C LEU A 70 -1.00 -27.17 -5.03
N GLU A 71 -1.76 -27.90 -5.84
CA GLU A 71 -2.54 -29.05 -5.39
C GLU A 71 -1.64 -30.23 -4.95
N VAL A 72 -0.48 -30.40 -5.60
CA VAL A 72 0.52 -31.40 -5.20
C VAL A 72 1.14 -31.07 -3.84
N GLU A 73 1.39 -29.78 -3.57
CA GLU A 73 1.94 -29.33 -2.29
C GLU A 73 0.90 -29.35 -1.17
N HIS A 74 -0.32 -28.91 -1.47
CA HIS A 74 -1.42 -28.82 -0.51
C HIS A 74 -2.71 -29.43 -1.05
N PRO A 75 -2.86 -30.77 -0.99
CA PRO A 75 -4.05 -31.45 -1.48
C PRO A 75 -5.34 -30.93 -0.84
N GLY A 76 -6.29 -30.50 -1.67
CA GLY A 76 -7.57 -29.91 -1.28
C GLY A 76 -7.50 -28.48 -0.76
N ARG A 77 -6.30 -27.88 -0.66
CA ARG A 77 -6.10 -26.49 -0.20
C ARG A 77 -4.94 -25.81 -0.95
N PRO A 78 -5.03 -25.66 -2.29
CA PRO A 78 -3.92 -25.21 -3.12
C PRO A 78 -3.36 -23.83 -2.72
N PHE A 79 -4.17 -22.98 -2.09
CA PHE A 79 -3.75 -21.62 -1.68
C PHE A 79 -3.36 -21.51 -0.21
N ALA A 80 -3.18 -22.61 0.53
CA ALA A 80 -2.91 -22.58 1.98
C ALA A 80 -1.67 -21.74 2.33
N ASP A 81 -0.64 -21.73 1.48
CA ASP A 81 0.58 -20.94 1.71
C ASP A 81 0.39 -19.42 1.53
N LEU A 82 -0.76 -19.00 1.00
CA LEU A 82 -1.13 -17.58 0.94
C LEU A 82 -1.75 -17.11 2.26
N ASP A 83 -2.31 -17.99 3.11
CA ASP A 83 -2.98 -17.59 4.34
C ASP A 83 -2.11 -16.71 5.27
N PRO A 84 -0.82 -17.04 5.49
CA PRO A 84 0.08 -16.21 6.30
C PRO A 84 0.38 -14.83 5.68
N VAL A 85 0.24 -14.69 4.35
CA VAL A 85 0.45 -13.43 3.62
C VAL A 85 -0.77 -12.55 3.74
N LEU A 86 -1.94 -13.16 3.51
CA LEU A 86 -3.23 -12.46 3.48
C LEU A 86 -3.58 -11.82 4.83
N ARG A 87 -3.11 -12.40 5.96
CA ARG A 87 -3.25 -11.84 7.32
C ARG A 87 -4.64 -11.24 7.58
N ARG A 88 -5.70 -11.93 7.16
CA ARG A 88 -7.06 -11.38 7.07
C ARG A 88 -7.58 -10.86 8.42
N ASP A 89 -7.23 -11.55 9.48
CA ASP A 89 -7.53 -11.18 10.87
C ASP A 89 -6.86 -9.86 11.27
N VAL A 90 -5.62 -9.63 10.86
CA VAL A 90 -4.88 -8.39 11.12
C VAL A 90 -5.50 -7.22 10.38
N PHE A 91 -5.84 -7.38 9.11
CA PHE A 91 -6.54 -6.35 8.33
C PHE A 91 -7.90 -6.01 8.94
N ALA A 92 -8.69 -7.03 9.29
CA ALA A 92 -10.01 -6.83 9.89
C ALA A 92 -9.92 -6.11 11.25
N ALA A 93 -8.98 -6.52 12.11
CA ALA A 93 -8.76 -5.87 13.39
C ALA A 93 -8.33 -4.40 13.20
N ARG A 94 -7.41 -4.13 12.27
CA ARG A 94 -6.95 -2.76 12.02
C ARG A 94 -8.04 -1.87 11.43
N ALA A 95 -8.83 -2.40 10.48
CA ALA A 95 -9.97 -1.68 9.92
C ALA A 95 -10.96 -1.27 11.02
N ALA A 96 -11.25 -2.19 11.96
CA ALA A 96 -12.10 -1.91 13.11
C ALA A 96 -11.51 -0.84 14.04
N ASP A 97 -10.22 -0.91 14.36
CA ASP A 97 -9.53 0.09 15.19
C ASP A 97 -9.54 1.50 14.57
N LEU A 98 -9.44 1.57 13.24
CA LEU A 98 -9.46 2.81 12.47
C LEU A 98 -10.87 3.32 12.17
N GLY A 99 -11.90 2.49 12.41
CA GLY A 99 -13.30 2.83 12.10
C GLY A 99 -13.62 2.85 10.61
N CYS A 100 -12.87 2.09 9.79
CA CYS A 100 -13.07 2.04 8.34
C CYS A 100 -14.38 1.33 7.97
N GLY A 101 -15.21 1.95 7.14
CA GLY A 101 -16.42 1.32 6.63
C GLY A 101 -16.14 0.34 5.49
N GLU A 102 -16.96 -0.71 5.34
CA GLU A 102 -16.79 -1.69 4.25
C GLU A 102 -16.86 -1.05 2.86
N THR A 103 -17.82 -0.13 2.63
CA THR A 103 -17.95 0.60 1.36
C THR A 103 -16.75 1.52 1.10
N GLU A 104 -16.27 2.22 2.13
CA GLU A 104 -15.09 3.09 2.01
C GLU A 104 -13.85 2.27 1.63
N LEU A 105 -13.64 1.13 2.29
CA LEU A 105 -12.53 0.23 1.98
C LEU A 105 -12.64 -0.32 0.56
N ALA A 106 -13.84 -0.69 0.11
CA ALA A 106 -14.05 -1.17 -1.25
C ALA A 106 -13.71 -0.09 -2.29
N ASP A 107 -14.20 1.14 -2.11
CA ASP A 107 -13.93 2.25 -3.04
C ASP A 107 -12.43 2.61 -3.09
N LEU A 108 -11.78 2.68 -1.93
CA LEU A 108 -10.35 2.89 -1.82
C LEU A 108 -9.57 1.75 -2.48
N ALA A 109 -9.96 0.50 -2.24
CA ALA A 109 -9.28 -0.67 -2.77
C ALA A 109 -9.45 -0.78 -4.29
N CYS A 110 -10.62 -0.45 -4.84
CA CYS A 110 -10.82 -0.38 -6.29
C CYS A 110 -9.94 0.68 -6.94
N THR A 111 -9.65 1.79 -6.26
CA THR A 111 -8.70 2.80 -6.74
C THR A 111 -7.26 2.33 -6.60
N ALA A 112 -6.87 1.82 -5.44
CA ALA A 112 -5.51 1.42 -5.14
C ALA A 112 -5.07 0.21 -5.96
N PHE A 113 -5.98 -0.69 -6.32
CA PHE A 113 -5.65 -1.93 -7.03
C PHE A 113 -5.69 -1.75 -8.56
N GLN A 114 -5.97 -0.53 -9.04
CA GLN A 114 -5.88 -0.22 -10.46
C GLN A 114 -4.48 -0.58 -10.98
N GLY A 115 -4.48 -1.32 -12.08
CA GLY A 115 -3.26 -1.78 -12.75
C GLY A 115 -2.65 -3.07 -12.19
N LEU A 116 -3.16 -3.64 -11.09
CA LEU A 116 -2.69 -4.97 -10.62
C LEU A 116 -2.95 -6.07 -11.67
N SER A 117 -3.99 -5.92 -12.50
CA SER A 117 -4.28 -6.84 -13.59
C SER A 117 -3.14 -6.94 -14.61
N HIS A 118 -2.40 -5.84 -14.82
CA HIS A 118 -1.21 -5.82 -15.67
C HIS A 118 0.02 -6.44 -15.01
N GLN A 119 0.05 -6.52 -13.68
CA GLN A 119 1.13 -7.13 -12.89
C GLN A 119 0.93 -8.63 -12.67
N ALA A 120 -0.29 -9.14 -12.89
CA ALA A 120 -0.59 -10.56 -12.80
C ALA A 120 0.07 -11.35 -13.95
N HIS A 121 1.28 -11.84 -13.68
CA HIS A 121 2.01 -12.74 -14.57
C HIS A 121 1.53 -14.19 -14.37
N GLY A 122 1.45 -14.96 -15.45
CA GLY A 122 0.94 -16.34 -15.41
C GLY A 122 -0.59 -16.46 -15.37
N ASP A 123 -1.10 -17.60 -15.83
CA ASP A 123 -2.54 -17.84 -15.95
C ASP A 123 -3.21 -17.97 -14.58
N LEU A 124 -2.52 -18.58 -13.61
CA LEU A 124 -3.04 -18.76 -12.26
C LEU A 124 -3.23 -17.43 -11.53
N ALA A 125 -2.24 -16.53 -11.59
CA ALA A 125 -2.32 -15.24 -10.91
C ALA A 125 -3.45 -14.36 -11.50
N ARG A 126 -3.62 -14.38 -12.83
CA ARG A 126 -4.75 -13.70 -13.50
C ARG A 126 -6.10 -14.28 -13.10
N ALA A 127 -6.22 -15.61 -13.07
CA ALA A 127 -7.44 -16.28 -12.63
C ALA A 127 -7.77 -15.96 -11.17
N TYR A 128 -6.76 -15.92 -10.29
CA TYR A 128 -6.92 -15.65 -8.86
C TYR A 128 -7.53 -14.26 -8.59
N LEU A 129 -7.11 -13.21 -9.33
CA LEU A 129 -7.63 -11.85 -9.14
C LEU A 129 -8.90 -11.52 -9.94
N THR A 130 -9.36 -12.40 -10.84
CA THR A 130 -10.54 -12.11 -11.67
C THR A 130 -11.77 -11.68 -10.85
N PRO A 131 -12.16 -12.38 -9.77
CA PRO A 131 -13.33 -11.98 -8.96
C PRO A 131 -13.19 -10.60 -8.33
N TYR A 132 -11.95 -10.20 -8.02
CA TYR A 132 -11.67 -8.92 -7.40
C TYR A 132 -11.90 -7.76 -8.39
N PHE A 133 -11.34 -7.85 -9.61
CA PHE A 133 -11.53 -6.78 -10.60
C PHE A 133 -12.99 -6.65 -11.04
N THR A 134 -13.73 -7.77 -11.13
CA THR A 134 -15.18 -7.71 -11.44
C THR A 134 -16.01 -7.02 -10.35
N ALA A 135 -15.50 -6.90 -9.12
CA ALA A 135 -16.19 -6.17 -8.06
C ALA A 135 -15.94 -4.65 -8.13
N CYS A 136 -14.97 -4.21 -8.93
CA CYS A 136 -14.55 -2.82 -9.09
C CYS A 136 -14.99 -2.19 -10.43
N ASP A 137 -15.57 -2.98 -11.33
CA ASP A 137 -16.19 -2.54 -12.60
C ASP A 137 -17.66 -2.13 -12.38
#